data_AF-Q4T2M1-F1
#
_entry.id   AF-Q4T2M1-F1
#
_cell.length_a   1.000
_cell.length_b   1.000
_cell.length_c   1.000
_cell.angle_alpha   90.00
_cell.angle_beta   90.00
_cell.angle_gamma   90.00
#
_symmetry.space_group_name_H-M   'P 1'
#
loop_
_entity.id
_entity.type
_entity.pdbx_description
1 polymer ?
#
loop_
_entity_poly.entity_id
_entity_poly.type
_entity_poly.pdbx_seq_one_letter_code
_entity_poly.pdbx_strand_id
1 'polypeptide(L)'
;LRSSGEMAKQMKVKKLKNLKTLDSKTRASSRKDPSAAQNAILRRYFLELTQSFIIPLERYVASLMPLQKSICPWKSPPQLRPFVQQDFMKTLEKAGPQLTSRLKGDWIGLYRHFLKSPNFDGWFRTRRREMTQKLEALHLEALCEEDLQQRIQKHSEVETVDLVLKLKDKLVSGDVAGGARCVCVCVCVWAGLKVCVLLPQTQAEKQHLPLRPGTLARLREHTEAVILSLPEDLQGILHK
;
A
#
# COMPACT_ATOMS: atom_id res chain seq x y z
N LEU A 1 -67.19 59.76 -19.10
CA LEU A 1 -66.59 59.57 -17.75
C LEU A 1 -65.87 58.22 -17.70
N ARG A 2 -64.54 58.28 -17.51
CA ARG A 2 -63.56 57.27 -17.09
C ARG A 2 -64.12 55.90 -16.62
N SER A 3 -63.71 54.81 -17.25
CA SER A 3 -62.60 53.92 -16.83
C SER A 3 -62.88 53.09 -15.57
N SER A 4 -63.13 51.79 -15.75
CA SER A 4 -62.58 50.70 -14.92
C SER A 4 -63.07 49.35 -15.44
N GLY A 5 -62.46 48.87 -16.53
CA GLY A 5 -62.80 47.56 -17.11
C GLY A 5 -61.75 46.97 -18.05
N GLU A 6 -60.78 47.77 -18.51
CA GLU A 6 -59.63 47.31 -19.30
C GLU A 6 -58.47 46.73 -18.48
N MET A 7 -58.63 46.60 -17.16
CA MET A 7 -57.60 46.08 -16.24
C MET A 7 -57.78 44.60 -15.84
N ALA A 8 -58.65 43.84 -16.52
CA ALA A 8 -58.82 42.40 -16.27
C ALA A 8 -58.42 41.49 -17.45
N LYS A 9 -58.14 42.04 -18.64
CA LYS A 9 -57.75 41.24 -19.83
C LYS A 9 -56.25 41.22 -20.12
N GLN A 10 -55.43 42.04 -19.46
CA GLN A 10 -53.97 41.93 -19.54
C GLN A 10 -53.31 41.04 -18.46
N MET A 11 -54.03 40.64 -17.41
CA MET A 11 -53.53 39.63 -16.46
C MET A 11 -53.75 38.18 -16.91
N LYS A 12 -54.50 37.93 -18.00
CA LYS A 12 -54.76 36.59 -18.54
C LYS A 12 -53.86 36.19 -19.72
N VAL A 13 -52.97 37.06 -20.21
CA VAL A 13 -52.00 36.77 -21.30
C VAL A 13 -50.54 36.90 -20.84
N LYS A 14 -50.30 36.97 -19.53
CA LYS A 14 -48.94 36.88 -18.94
C LYS A 14 -48.75 35.69 -17.98
N LYS A 15 -49.76 34.84 -17.79
CA LYS A 15 -49.64 33.58 -17.01
C LYS A 15 -49.87 32.31 -17.83
N LEU A 16 -49.60 32.39 -19.14
CA LEU A 16 -49.72 31.28 -20.11
C LEU A 16 -48.57 31.24 -21.11
N LYS A 17 -47.38 31.74 -20.73
CA LYS A 17 -46.14 31.61 -21.52
C LYS A 17 -45.00 30.91 -20.78
N ASN A 18 -45.18 30.52 -19.52
CA ASN A 18 -44.18 29.80 -18.72
C ASN A 18 -44.61 28.38 -18.31
N LEU A 19 -45.50 27.73 -19.08
CA LEU A 19 -45.90 26.33 -18.83
C LEU A 19 -45.59 25.38 -20.00
N LYS A 20 -44.82 25.82 -21.01
CA LYS A 20 -44.34 24.94 -22.10
C LYS A 20 -42.82 24.78 -22.16
N THR A 21 -42.10 25.21 -21.13
CA THR A 21 -40.63 25.12 -21.04
C THR A 21 -40.14 24.50 -19.73
N LEU A 22 -40.95 23.63 -19.11
CA LEU A 22 -40.56 22.85 -17.93
C LEU A 22 -40.70 21.33 -18.10
N ASP A 23 -41.04 20.84 -19.30
CA ASP A 23 -41.03 19.39 -19.62
C ASP A 23 -39.93 18.99 -20.62
N SER A 24 -39.08 19.93 -21.06
CA SER A 24 -37.92 19.63 -21.90
C SER A 24 -36.58 19.72 -21.18
N LYS A 25 -36.53 20.25 -19.95
CA LYS A 25 -35.27 20.45 -19.18
C LYS A 25 -35.09 19.51 -17.98
N THR A 26 -35.96 18.53 -17.79
CA THR A 26 -35.79 17.48 -16.76
C THR A 26 -35.75 16.06 -17.36
N ARG A 27 -35.94 15.90 -18.67
CA ARG A 27 -35.71 14.64 -19.40
C ARG A 27 -34.42 14.61 -20.23
N ALA A 28 -33.50 15.56 -19.98
CA ALA A 28 -32.21 15.64 -20.67
C ALA A 28 -31.00 15.55 -19.71
N SER A 29 -31.22 15.24 -18.42
CA SER A 29 -30.14 15.10 -17.43
C SER A 29 -30.37 13.89 -16.51
N SER A 30 -30.61 12.74 -17.13
CA SER A 30 -30.29 11.39 -16.60
C SER A 30 -30.83 10.34 -17.57
N ARG A 31 -30.43 10.40 -18.84
CA ARG A 31 -30.09 9.13 -19.49
C ARG A 31 -28.74 8.75 -18.89
N LYS A 32 -28.73 8.27 -17.63
CA LYS A 32 -27.66 7.40 -17.17
C LYS A 32 -27.66 6.32 -18.22
N ASP A 33 -26.69 6.38 -19.12
CA ASP A 33 -26.55 5.40 -20.19
C ASP A 33 -26.74 4.03 -19.53
N PRO A 34 -27.79 3.26 -19.88
CA PRO A 34 -28.03 1.95 -19.29
C PRO A 34 -26.76 1.10 -19.39
N SER A 35 -25.96 1.32 -20.43
CA SER A 35 -24.63 0.73 -20.64
C SER A 35 -23.65 1.12 -19.54
N ALA A 36 -23.64 2.37 -19.06
CA ALA A 36 -22.72 2.80 -18.00
C ALA A 36 -23.05 2.14 -16.65
N ALA A 37 -24.34 2.01 -16.32
CA ALA A 37 -24.78 1.31 -15.12
C ALA A 37 -24.49 -0.21 -15.22
N GLN A 38 -24.75 -0.83 -16.37
CA GLN A 38 -24.42 -2.23 -16.63
C GLN A 38 -22.90 -2.48 -16.62
N ASN A 39 -22.12 -1.61 -17.25
CA ASN A 39 -20.65 -1.67 -17.23
C ASN A 39 -20.12 -1.52 -15.80
N ALA A 40 -20.73 -0.68 -14.96
CA ALA A 40 -20.36 -0.57 -13.55
C ALA A 40 -20.64 -1.86 -12.77
N ILE A 41 -21.78 -2.51 -13.03
CA ILE A 41 -22.13 -3.81 -12.44
C ILE A 41 -21.11 -4.88 -12.87
N LEU A 42 -20.79 -4.96 -14.17
CA LEU A 42 -19.80 -5.91 -14.70
C LEU A 42 -18.40 -5.68 -14.10
N ARG A 43 -17.93 -4.43 -14.07
CA ARG A 43 -16.63 -4.08 -13.46
C ARG A 43 -16.58 -4.48 -11.99
N ARG A 44 -17.65 -4.23 -11.24
CA ARG A 44 -17.75 -4.62 -9.84
C ARG A 44 -17.70 -6.15 -9.68
N TYR A 45 -18.47 -6.87 -10.49
CA TYR A 45 -18.47 -8.33 -10.46
C TYR A 45 -17.07 -8.92 -10.73
N PHE A 46 -16.39 -8.47 -11.78
CA PHE A 46 -15.04 -8.95 -12.10
C PHE A 46 -14.00 -8.53 -11.07
N LEU A 47 -14.17 -7.34 -10.46
CA LEU A 47 -13.31 -6.90 -9.36
C LEU A 47 -13.47 -7.82 -8.14
N GLU A 48 -14.70 -8.09 -7.72
CA GLU A 48 -14.99 -8.98 -6.59
C GLU A 48 -14.44 -10.40 -6.86
N LEU A 49 -14.62 -10.91 -8.09
CA LEU A 49 -14.10 -12.21 -8.47
C LEU A 49 -12.55 -12.25 -8.45
N THR A 50 -11.91 -11.20 -8.98
CA THR A 50 -10.44 -11.08 -8.97
C THR A 50 -9.92 -11.01 -7.54
N GLN A 51 -10.60 -10.28 -6.66
CA GLN A 51 -10.26 -10.20 -5.24
C GLN A 51 -10.36 -11.58 -4.58
N SER A 52 -11.47 -12.29 -4.77
CA SER A 52 -11.63 -13.65 -4.24
C SER A 52 -10.52 -14.60 -4.70
N PHE A 53 -10.08 -14.45 -5.95
CA PHE A 53 -8.97 -15.22 -6.51
C PHE A 53 -7.60 -14.80 -5.94
N ILE A 54 -7.35 -13.52 -5.72
CA ILE A 54 -6.04 -13.03 -5.25
C ILE A 54 -5.85 -13.19 -3.73
N ILE A 55 -6.91 -13.13 -2.92
CA ILE A 55 -6.85 -13.16 -1.44
C ILE A 55 -6.02 -14.34 -0.88
N PRO A 56 -6.22 -15.61 -1.31
CA PRO A 56 -5.42 -16.72 -0.80
C PRO A 56 -3.93 -16.57 -1.10
N LEU A 57 -3.60 -16.02 -2.27
CA LEU A 57 -2.23 -15.79 -2.71
C LEU A 57 -1.58 -14.67 -1.89
N GLU A 58 -2.29 -13.57 -1.65
CA GLU A 58 -1.83 -12.48 -0.77
C GLU A 58 -1.58 -12.98 0.65
N ARG A 59 -2.50 -13.79 1.19
CA ARG A 59 -2.34 -14.38 2.52
C ARG A 59 -1.08 -15.26 2.62
N TYR A 60 -0.85 -16.11 1.61
CA TYR A 60 0.34 -16.95 1.58
C TYR A 60 1.62 -16.11 1.45
N VAL A 61 1.64 -15.15 0.53
CA VAL A 61 2.80 -14.25 0.33
C VAL A 61 3.09 -13.44 1.60
N ALA A 62 2.06 -12.92 2.28
CA ALA A 62 2.23 -12.24 3.55
C ALA A 62 2.81 -13.15 4.64
N SER A 63 2.49 -14.45 4.61
CA SER A 63 3.09 -15.42 5.53
C SER A 63 4.59 -15.59 5.29
N LEU A 64 5.12 -15.29 4.10
CA LEU A 64 6.56 -15.36 3.80
C LEU A 64 7.36 -14.28 4.53
N MET A 65 6.70 -13.28 5.12
CA MET A 65 7.34 -12.28 5.97
C MET A 65 8.03 -12.93 7.17
N PRO A 66 9.25 -12.49 7.52
CA PRO A 66 9.89 -12.89 8.76
C PRO A 66 9.19 -12.24 9.96
N LEU A 67 9.34 -12.85 11.14
CA LEU A 67 8.75 -12.35 12.38
C LEU A 67 9.48 -11.07 12.81
N GLN A 68 8.77 -10.09 13.37
CA GLN A 68 9.40 -8.83 13.81
C GLN A 68 10.52 -9.05 14.84
N LYS A 69 10.37 -10.04 15.73
CA LYS A 69 11.41 -10.45 16.69
C LYS A 69 12.72 -10.96 16.06
N SER A 70 12.73 -11.25 14.76
CA SER A 70 13.93 -11.67 14.03
C SER A 70 14.67 -10.50 13.37
N ILE A 71 14.13 -9.29 13.46
CA ILE A 71 14.81 -8.08 13.00
C ILE A 71 15.82 -7.69 14.08
N CYS A 72 17.11 -7.78 13.73
CA CYS A 72 18.20 -7.34 14.59
C CYS A 72 18.78 -6.04 14.02
N PRO A 73 18.94 -4.97 14.82
CA PRO A 73 19.48 -3.69 14.33
C PRO A 73 20.89 -3.77 13.74
N TRP A 74 21.72 -4.68 14.24
CA TRP A 74 23.13 -4.79 13.85
C TRP A 74 23.41 -5.85 12.78
N LYS A 75 22.37 -6.52 12.29
CA LYS A 75 22.48 -7.49 11.19
C LYS A 75 21.69 -6.97 10.01
N SER A 76 22.02 -7.40 8.81
CA SER A 76 21.20 -7.08 7.64
C SER A 76 19.73 -7.48 7.88
N PRO A 77 18.76 -6.73 7.34
CA PRO A 77 17.35 -7.06 7.44
C PRO A 77 17.11 -8.52 7.03
N PRO A 78 16.27 -9.28 7.78
CA PRO A 78 16.01 -10.67 7.45
C PRO A 78 15.39 -10.78 6.05
N GLN A 79 15.79 -11.81 5.31
CA GLN A 79 15.28 -12.03 3.96
C GLN A 79 13.87 -12.62 3.98
N LEU A 80 13.10 -12.29 2.95
CA LEU A 80 11.81 -12.92 2.71
C LEU A 80 11.99 -14.41 2.43
N ARG A 81 11.10 -15.23 3.00
CA ARG A 81 11.08 -16.66 2.66
C ARG A 81 10.75 -16.85 1.18
N PRO A 82 11.36 -17.85 0.50
CA PRO A 82 11.05 -18.12 -0.89
C PRO A 82 9.59 -18.56 -1.04
N PHE A 83 9.00 -18.22 -2.19
CA PHE A 83 7.67 -18.71 -2.54
C PHE A 83 7.78 -20.18 -2.96
N VAL A 84 7.06 -21.08 -2.28
CA VAL A 84 7.03 -22.50 -2.60
C VAL A 84 5.64 -22.87 -3.11
N GLN A 85 5.54 -23.15 -4.41
CA GLN A 85 4.26 -23.44 -5.05
C GLN A 85 3.51 -24.60 -4.39
N GLN A 86 4.19 -25.68 -4.00
CA GLN A 86 3.55 -26.83 -3.37
C GLN A 86 2.90 -26.48 -2.03
N ASP A 87 3.57 -25.66 -1.22
CA ASP A 87 3.05 -25.24 0.08
C ASP A 87 1.85 -24.30 -0.09
N PHE A 88 1.92 -23.38 -1.06
CA PHE A 88 0.77 -22.57 -1.43
C PHE A 88 -0.44 -23.43 -1.80
N MET A 89 -0.26 -24.44 -2.66
CA MET A 89 -1.35 -25.32 -3.09
C MET A 89 -2.01 -26.05 -1.91
N LYS A 90 -1.23 -26.51 -0.91
CA LYS A 90 -1.77 -27.14 0.31
C LYS A 90 -2.64 -26.17 1.13
N THR A 91 -2.35 -24.86 1.09
CA THR A 91 -3.19 -23.88 1.81
C THR A 91 -4.58 -23.73 1.23
N LEU A 92 -4.79 -24.07 -0.05
CA LEU A 92 -6.05 -23.85 -0.75
C LEU A 92 -7.17 -24.78 -0.27
N GLU A 93 -6.85 -25.95 0.29
CA GLU A 93 -7.85 -26.85 0.89
C GLU A 93 -8.57 -26.19 2.06
N LYS A 94 -7.82 -25.51 2.92
CA LYS A 94 -8.33 -24.88 4.14
C LYS A 94 -8.71 -23.41 3.96
N ALA A 95 -8.08 -22.73 3.00
CA ALA A 95 -8.08 -21.27 2.91
C ALA A 95 -8.17 -20.73 1.48
N GLY A 96 -8.78 -21.47 0.55
CA GLY A 96 -8.89 -21.11 -0.86
C GLY A 96 -10.04 -20.15 -1.21
N PRO A 97 -10.23 -19.85 -2.51
CA PRO A 97 -11.25 -18.92 -3.01
C PRO A 97 -12.67 -19.29 -2.60
N GLN A 98 -12.96 -20.57 -2.34
CA GLN A 98 -14.27 -21.05 -1.90
C GLN A 98 -14.77 -20.39 -0.61
N LEU A 99 -13.89 -19.75 0.17
CA LEU A 99 -14.28 -18.99 1.36
C LEU A 99 -14.83 -17.59 1.04
N THR A 100 -14.56 -17.07 -0.15
CA THR A 100 -14.90 -15.70 -0.55
C THR A 100 -15.69 -15.61 -1.86
N SER A 101 -15.66 -16.67 -2.67
CA SER A 101 -16.41 -16.80 -3.91
C SER A 101 -17.43 -17.94 -3.81
N ARG A 102 -18.61 -17.71 -4.39
CA ARG A 102 -19.67 -18.73 -4.51
C ARG A 102 -19.47 -19.66 -5.72
N LEU A 103 -18.50 -19.36 -6.58
CA LEU A 103 -18.24 -20.14 -7.78
C LEU A 103 -17.51 -21.45 -7.43
N LYS A 104 -17.92 -22.52 -8.09
CA LYS A 104 -17.25 -23.84 -8.03
C LYS A 104 -16.47 -24.05 -9.33
N GLY A 105 -15.31 -24.68 -9.24
CA GLY A 105 -14.47 -24.98 -10.39
C GLY A 105 -13.11 -25.51 -9.96
N ASP A 106 -12.25 -25.80 -10.94
CA ASP A 106 -10.87 -26.22 -10.70
C ASP A 106 -9.98 -25.03 -10.35
N TRP A 107 -10.08 -24.58 -9.10
CA TRP A 107 -9.24 -23.50 -8.56
C TRP A 107 -7.77 -23.86 -8.60
N ILE A 108 -7.44 -25.12 -8.32
CA ILE A 108 -6.07 -25.60 -8.27
C ILE A 108 -5.41 -25.48 -9.66
N GLY A 109 -6.10 -25.96 -10.71
CA GLY A 109 -5.66 -25.79 -12.09
C GLY A 109 -5.53 -24.33 -12.47
N LEU A 110 -6.49 -23.48 -12.11
CA LEU A 110 -6.43 -22.05 -12.39
C LEU A 110 -5.18 -21.38 -11.77
N TYR A 111 -4.88 -21.67 -10.50
CA TYR A 111 -3.66 -21.16 -9.87
C TYR A 111 -2.40 -21.70 -10.55
N ARG A 112 -2.34 -22.99 -10.93
CA ARG A 112 -1.17 -23.53 -11.64
C ARG A 112 -0.88 -22.78 -12.94
N HIS A 113 -1.92 -22.38 -13.68
CA HIS A 113 -1.77 -21.60 -14.89
C HIS A 113 -1.36 -20.15 -14.58
N PHE A 114 -2.02 -19.53 -13.60
CA PHE A 114 -1.73 -18.15 -13.21
C PHE A 114 -0.28 -17.98 -12.74
N LEU A 115 0.25 -18.90 -11.93
CA LEU A 115 1.63 -18.86 -11.42
C LEU A 115 2.69 -18.95 -12.53
N LYS A 116 2.34 -19.45 -13.71
CA LYS A 116 3.22 -19.49 -14.89
C LYS A 116 3.07 -18.27 -15.79
N SER A 117 2.12 -17.39 -15.50
CA SER A 117 1.82 -16.24 -16.35
C SER A 117 2.71 -15.03 -16.04
N PRO A 118 2.96 -14.14 -17.01
CA PRO A 118 3.64 -12.86 -16.77
C PRO A 118 2.92 -11.97 -15.74
N ASN A 119 1.60 -12.11 -15.63
CA ASN A 119 0.80 -11.37 -14.65
C ASN A 119 1.21 -11.70 -13.21
N PHE A 120 1.45 -12.98 -12.92
CA PHE A 120 1.94 -13.39 -11.61
C PHE A 120 3.35 -12.86 -11.35
N ASP A 121 4.25 -12.94 -12.33
CA ASP A 121 5.62 -12.43 -12.16
C ASP A 121 5.63 -10.94 -11.81
N GLY A 122 4.92 -10.10 -12.57
CA GLY A 122 4.82 -8.66 -12.28
C GLY A 122 4.17 -8.36 -10.93
N TRP A 123 3.06 -9.05 -10.62
CA TRP A 123 2.38 -8.92 -9.33
C TRP A 123 3.29 -9.34 -8.17
N PHE A 124 3.97 -10.48 -8.28
CA PHE A 124 4.82 -11.04 -7.22
C PHE A 124 6.08 -10.19 -7.00
N ARG A 125 6.73 -9.70 -8.07
CA ARG A 125 7.85 -8.76 -7.97
C ARG A 125 7.44 -7.48 -7.25
N THR A 126 6.26 -6.95 -7.59
CA THR A 126 5.71 -5.76 -6.93
C THR A 126 5.56 -6.05 -5.44
N ARG A 127 4.79 -7.09 -5.06
CA ARG A 127 4.58 -7.46 -3.65
C ARG A 127 5.87 -7.74 -2.88
N ARG A 128 6.83 -8.42 -3.50
CA ARG A 128 8.13 -8.71 -2.89
C ARG A 128 8.90 -7.42 -2.59
N ARG A 129 8.89 -6.45 -3.51
CA ARG A 129 9.48 -5.13 -3.30
C ARG A 129 8.82 -4.39 -2.14
N GLU A 130 7.49 -4.37 -2.06
CA GLU A 130 6.77 -3.69 -0.96
C GLU A 130 7.13 -4.29 0.40
N MET A 131 7.17 -5.62 0.47
CA MET A 131 7.55 -6.35 1.69
C MET A 131 9.01 -6.11 2.08
N THR A 132 9.94 -6.10 1.12
CA THR A 132 11.34 -5.77 1.37
C THR A 132 11.50 -4.34 1.88
N GLN A 133 10.85 -3.36 1.25
CA GLN A 133 10.86 -1.97 1.72
C GLN A 133 10.31 -1.84 3.15
N LYS A 134 9.27 -2.60 3.49
CA LYS A 134 8.73 -2.64 4.85
C LYS A 134 9.71 -3.23 5.86
N LEU A 135 10.46 -4.26 5.49
CA LEU A 135 11.50 -4.82 6.35
C LEU A 135 12.64 -3.84 6.60
N GLU A 136 13.06 -3.12 5.56
CA GLU A 136 14.05 -2.07 5.71
C GLU A 136 13.56 -0.95 6.62
N ALA A 137 12.31 -0.52 6.47
CA ALA A 137 11.71 0.49 7.35
C ALA A 137 11.69 0.04 8.82
N LEU A 138 11.22 -1.18 9.09
CA LEU A 138 11.18 -1.74 10.46
C LEU A 138 12.58 -1.90 11.06
N HIS A 139 13.57 -2.25 10.24
CA HIS A 139 14.95 -2.36 10.67
C HIS A 139 15.55 -0.99 11.03
N LEU A 140 15.28 0.05 10.23
CA LEU A 140 15.70 1.42 10.54
C LEU A 140 15.03 1.95 11.81
N GLU A 141 13.76 1.64 12.04
CA GLU A 141 13.08 1.99 13.28
C GLU A 141 13.71 1.29 14.48
N ALA A 142 14.03 0.00 14.37
CA ALA A 142 14.69 -0.75 15.44
C ALA A 142 16.10 -0.22 15.74
N LEU A 143 16.83 0.25 14.72
CA LEU A 143 18.12 0.95 14.88
C LEU A 143 17.98 2.28 15.65
N CYS A 144 16.90 3.03 15.39
CA CYS A 144 16.64 4.30 16.07
C CYS A 144 16.17 4.12 17.52
N GLU A 145 15.57 2.98 17.86
CA GLU A 145 15.09 2.69 19.22
C GLU A 145 16.17 2.08 20.13
N GLU A 146 17.24 1.51 19.57
CA GLU A 146 18.38 1.00 20.35
C GLU A 146 19.35 2.09 20.79
N ASP A 147 19.91 1.96 22.00
CA ASP A 147 21.05 2.77 22.46
C ASP A 147 22.33 2.28 21.76
N LEU A 148 22.65 2.91 20.64
CA LEU A 148 23.82 2.57 19.84
C LEU A 148 25.13 2.78 20.63
N GLN A 149 25.20 3.76 21.53
CA GLN A 149 26.41 4.08 22.30
C GLN A 149 26.80 2.96 23.26
N GLN A 150 25.83 2.41 24.01
CA GLN A 150 26.09 1.27 24.88
C GLN A 150 26.45 0.00 24.12
N ARG A 151 25.95 -0.14 22.89
CA ARG A 151 26.14 -1.34 22.10
C ARG A 151 27.47 -1.38 21.38
N ILE A 152 27.99 -0.25 20.93
CA ILE A 152 29.32 -0.13 20.30
C ILE A 152 30.42 -0.65 21.22
N GLN A 153 30.31 -0.39 22.52
CA GLN A 153 31.25 -0.91 23.52
C GLN A 153 31.33 -2.45 23.56
N LYS A 154 30.33 -3.14 23.00
CA LYS A 154 30.25 -4.61 22.92
C LYS A 154 30.64 -5.18 21.55
N HIS A 155 30.96 -4.31 20.59
CA HIS A 155 31.28 -4.66 19.21
C HIS A 155 32.71 -4.21 18.86
N SER A 156 33.31 -4.88 17.87
CA SER A 156 34.63 -4.48 17.39
C SER A 156 34.56 -3.17 16.60
N GLU A 157 35.70 -2.48 16.46
CA GLU A 157 35.81 -1.28 15.64
C GLU A 157 35.39 -1.55 14.19
N VAL A 158 35.76 -2.71 13.63
CA VAL A 158 35.38 -3.11 12.26
C VAL A 158 33.87 -3.25 12.11
N GLU A 159 33.19 -3.89 13.07
CA GLU A 159 31.72 -4.01 13.06
C GLU A 159 31.04 -2.64 13.23
N THR A 160 31.63 -1.75 14.03
CA THR A 160 31.12 -0.39 14.23
C THR A 160 31.27 0.44 12.96
N VAL A 161 32.44 0.38 12.32
CA VAL A 161 32.71 1.03 11.03
C VAL A 161 31.76 0.50 9.94
N ASP A 162 31.57 -0.82 9.84
CA ASP A 162 30.63 -1.42 8.89
C ASP A 162 29.17 -0.97 9.16
N LEU A 163 28.75 -0.86 10.42
CA LEU A 163 27.46 -0.28 10.75
C LEU A 163 27.36 1.17 10.27
N VAL A 164 28.34 2.02 10.60
CA VAL A 164 28.32 3.44 10.21
C VAL A 164 28.24 3.59 8.70
N LEU A 165 29.01 2.80 7.94
CA LEU A 165 28.96 2.81 6.48
C LEU A 165 27.57 2.41 5.96
N LYS A 166 26.96 1.36 6.53
CA LYS A 166 25.59 0.95 6.20
C LYS A 166 24.57 2.02 6.55
N LEU A 167 24.72 2.71 7.69
CA LEU A 167 23.82 3.79 8.11
C LEU A 167 23.93 5.00 7.19
N LYS A 168 25.16 5.41 6.82
CA LYS A 168 25.39 6.49 5.85
C LYS A 168 24.75 6.15 4.49
N ASP A 169 24.95 4.93 3.99
CA ASP A 169 24.33 4.47 2.73
C ASP A 169 22.79 4.49 2.79
N LYS A 170 22.20 4.08 3.94
CA LYS A 170 20.75 4.12 4.16
C LYS A 170 20.20 5.54 4.30
N LEU A 171 20.94 6.49 4.87
CA LEU A 171 20.56 7.90 4.93
C LEU A 171 20.58 8.53 3.53
N VAL A 172 21.63 8.26 2.72
CA VAL A 172 21.72 8.72 1.33
C VAL A 172 20.62 8.09 0.46
N SER A 173 20.40 6.79 0.59
CA SER A 173 19.33 6.08 -0.12
C SER A 173 17.93 6.51 0.33
N GLY A 174 17.76 6.87 1.60
CA GLY A 174 16.51 7.40 2.16
C GLY A 174 16.15 8.78 1.62
N ASP A 175 17.16 9.62 1.33
CA ASP A 175 16.99 10.93 0.71
C ASP A 175 16.74 10.84 -0.81
N VAL A 176 17.28 9.83 -1.50
CA VAL A 176 17.09 9.63 -2.96
C VAL A 176 15.84 8.79 -3.29
N ALA A 177 15.32 8.00 -2.34
CA ALA A 177 14.11 7.18 -2.51
C ALA A 177 12.78 7.98 -2.49
N GLY A 178 12.81 9.29 -2.65
CA GLY A 178 11.63 10.14 -2.89
C GLY A 178 10.87 9.87 -4.21
N GLY A 179 11.26 8.85 -4.99
CA GLY A 179 10.78 8.63 -6.36
C GLY A 179 10.20 7.25 -6.72
N ALA A 180 10.06 6.30 -5.78
CA ALA A 180 9.58 4.94 -6.13
C ALA A 180 8.27 4.57 -5.41
N ARG A 181 7.17 4.69 -6.17
CA ARG A 181 5.77 4.49 -5.73
C ARG A 181 5.49 3.03 -5.34
N CYS A 182 4.81 2.86 -4.20
CA CYS A 182 4.26 1.60 -3.72
C CYS A 182 2.84 1.82 -3.21
N VAL A 183 1.89 1.00 -3.64
CA VAL A 183 0.46 1.06 -3.29
C VAL A 183 0.17 -0.12 -2.38
N CYS A 184 0.53 -0.01 -1.09
CA CYS A 184 -0.01 -0.91 -0.08
C CYS A 184 0.14 -0.32 1.33
N VAL A 185 -0.85 0.46 1.78
CA VAL A 185 -1.01 0.78 3.20
C VAL A 185 -1.68 -0.42 3.87
N CYS A 186 -0.89 -1.39 4.33
CA CYS A 186 -1.34 -2.34 5.35
C CYS A 186 -0.92 -1.80 6.72
N VAL A 187 -1.76 -0.91 7.27
CA VAL A 187 -1.81 -0.67 8.72
C VAL A 187 -2.43 -1.90 9.37
N CYS A 188 -1.58 -2.66 10.06
CA CYS A 188 -1.83 -3.57 11.18
C CYS A 188 -3.04 -4.53 11.14
N VAL A 189 -2.78 -5.82 10.88
CA VAL A 189 -3.26 -6.91 11.76
C VAL A 189 -2.14 -7.93 11.95
N TRP A 190 -1.26 -7.66 12.91
CA TRP A 190 -0.37 -8.66 13.51
C TRP A 190 -0.61 -8.68 15.03
N ALA A 191 -1.79 -9.20 15.39
CA ALA A 191 -2.11 -9.71 16.72
C ALA A 191 -3.42 -10.50 16.61
N GLY A 192 -3.34 -11.80 16.34
CA GLY A 192 -4.51 -12.67 16.31
C GLY A 192 -5.42 -12.48 15.10
N LEU A 193 -6.19 -13.51 14.79
CA LEU A 193 -7.11 -13.59 13.66
C LEU A 193 -7.99 -12.34 13.50
N LYS A 194 -7.82 -11.61 12.39
CA LYS A 194 -8.91 -11.09 11.53
C LYS A 194 -8.34 -10.43 10.29
N VAL A 195 -8.65 -11.03 9.14
CA VAL A 195 -8.26 -10.63 7.80
C VAL A 195 -8.77 -9.21 7.52
N CYS A 196 -7.89 -8.21 7.42
CA CYS A 196 -8.19 -6.92 6.79
C CYS A 196 -8.13 -7.09 5.27
N VAL A 197 -9.17 -7.70 4.72
CA VAL A 197 -9.55 -7.56 3.30
C VAL A 197 -10.59 -6.47 3.27
N LEU A 198 -10.29 -5.35 2.62
CA LEU A 198 -11.21 -4.36 2.02
C LEU A 198 -10.49 -3.00 1.98
N LEU A 199 -9.88 -2.65 0.84
CA LEU A 199 -10.08 -1.32 0.26
C LEU A 199 -9.76 -1.32 -1.26
N PRO A 200 -10.56 -0.64 -2.09
CA PRO A 200 -10.35 -0.55 -3.54
C PRO A 200 -9.09 0.25 -3.88
N GLN A 201 -8.45 -0.09 -5.00
CA GLN A 201 -7.24 0.57 -5.53
C GLN A 201 -7.46 2.01 -6.08
N THR A 202 -8.34 2.82 -5.51
CA THR A 202 -8.67 4.15 -6.06
C THR A 202 -8.69 5.25 -5.00
N GLN A 203 -7.53 5.61 -4.45
CA GLN A 203 -7.10 6.99 -4.19
C GLN A 203 -5.67 6.95 -3.63
N ALA A 204 -4.69 7.33 -4.45
CA ALA A 204 -3.27 7.32 -4.11
C ALA A 204 -2.84 8.74 -3.71
N GLU A 205 -2.95 9.08 -2.43
CA GLU A 205 -2.21 10.21 -1.87
C GLU A 205 -0.80 9.79 -1.51
N LYS A 206 0.16 10.65 -1.89
CA LYS A 206 1.60 10.46 -1.81
C LYS A 206 2.03 10.29 -0.35
N GLN A 207 2.43 9.09 0.07
CA GLN A 207 3.06 8.92 1.38
C GLN A 207 4.35 8.11 1.27
N HIS A 208 5.30 8.56 2.08
CA HIS A 208 6.69 8.12 2.19
C HIS A 208 6.80 6.66 2.63
N LEU A 209 8.03 6.12 2.65
CA LEU A 209 8.37 4.91 3.41
C LEU A 209 7.71 5.02 4.80
N PRO A 210 7.06 3.98 5.36
CA PRO A 210 6.26 4.10 6.58
C PRO A 210 7.16 4.19 7.82
N LEU A 211 8.03 5.20 7.85
CA LEU A 211 8.85 5.58 8.99
C LEU A 211 8.08 6.62 9.79
N ARG A 212 8.21 6.55 11.12
CA ARG A 212 7.76 7.65 11.98
C ARG A 212 8.44 8.98 11.56
N PRO A 213 7.72 10.12 11.60
CA PRO A 213 8.33 11.42 11.35
C PRO A 213 9.54 11.65 12.26
N GLY A 214 10.64 12.15 11.70
CA GLY A 214 11.87 12.43 12.45
C GLY A 214 12.78 11.22 12.73
N THR A 215 12.42 10.00 12.31
CA THR A 215 13.30 8.81 12.45
C THR A 215 14.64 9.01 11.73
N LEU A 216 14.65 9.56 10.52
CA LEU A 216 15.90 9.82 9.78
C LEU A 216 16.77 10.89 10.46
N ALA A 217 16.15 11.93 11.03
CA ALA A 217 16.88 12.97 11.75
C ALA A 217 17.55 12.42 13.01
N ARG A 218 16.83 11.61 13.80
CA ARG A 218 17.40 10.93 14.98
C ARG A 218 18.48 9.93 14.59
N LEU A 219 18.28 9.16 13.52
CA LEU A 219 19.29 8.22 13.04
C LEU A 219 20.57 8.95 12.60
N ARG A 220 20.44 10.13 11.97
CA ARG A 220 21.57 10.98 11.62
C ARG A 220 22.33 11.44 12.85
N GLU A 221 21.64 11.95 13.85
CA GLU A 221 22.24 12.37 15.12
C GLU A 221 22.96 11.22 15.82
N HIS A 222 22.33 10.04 15.89
CA HIS A 222 22.98 8.86 16.43
C HIS A 222 24.22 8.46 15.63
N THR A 223 24.16 8.48 14.29
CA THR A 223 25.30 8.13 13.44
C THR A 223 26.50 9.05 13.69
N GLU A 224 26.27 10.36 13.81
CA GLU A 224 27.33 11.33 14.15
C GLU A 224 27.90 11.08 15.56
N ALA A 225 27.03 10.83 16.54
CA ALA A 225 27.48 10.51 17.90
C ALA A 225 28.35 9.23 17.94
N VAL A 226 28.03 8.23 17.11
CA VAL A 226 28.84 7.01 16.95
C VAL A 226 30.20 7.34 16.34
N ILE A 227 30.24 8.13 15.26
CA ILE A 227 31.50 8.52 14.62
C ILE A 227 32.41 9.23 15.61
N LEU A 228 31.88 10.19 16.38
CA LEU A 228 32.65 10.94 17.39
C LEU A 228 33.18 10.07 18.54
N SER A 229 32.63 8.87 18.75
CA SER A 229 33.08 7.92 19.77
C SER A 229 34.23 7.01 19.31
N LEU A 230 34.53 6.99 18.00
CA LEU A 230 35.62 6.20 17.42
C LEU A 230 36.98 6.94 17.55
N PRO A 231 38.11 6.22 17.50
CA PRO A 231 39.45 6.82 17.37
C PRO A 231 39.60 7.77 16.16
N GLU A 232 40.44 8.81 16.30
CA GLU A 232 40.59 9.90 15.30
C GLU A 232 41.00 9.41 13.89
N ASP A 233 41.80 8.35 13.82
CA ASP A 233 42.24 7.70 12.59
C ASP A 233 41.05 7.09 11.81
N LEU A 234 40.06 6.54 12.51
CA LEU A 234 38.83 6.02 11.90
C LEU A 234 37.82 7.13 11.58
N GLN A 235 37.74 8.17 12.41
CA GLN A 235 36.88 9.35 12.17
C GLN A 235 37.23 10.01 10.82
N GLY A 236 38.52 10.21 10.54
CA GLY A 236 38.99 10.84 9.31
C GLY A 236 38.65 10.05 8.03
N ILE A 237 38.43 8.75 8.13
CA ILE A 237 38.00 7.89 7.02
C ILE A 237 36.47 7.98 6.85
N LEU A 238 35.73 8.03 7.96
CA LEU A 238 34.27 8.03 7.98
C LEU A 238 33.62 9.41 7.71
N HIS A 239 34.34 10.51 7.90
CA HIS A 239 33.87 11.87 7.55
C HIS A 239 34.10 12.25 6.08
N LYS A 240 34.84 11.45 5.32
CA LYS A 240 34.93 11.57 3.86
C LYS A 240 33.68 11.01 3.16
#